data_AF-A0A6A4V3X8-F1
#
_entry.id   AF-A0A6A4V3X8-F1
#
_cell.length_a   1.000
_cell.length_b   1.000
_cell.length_c   1.000
_cell.angle_alpha   90.00
_cell.angle_beta   90.00
_cell.angle_gamma   90.00
#
_symmetry.space_group_name_H-M   'P 1'
#
loop_
_entity.id
_entity.type
_entity.pdbx_description
1 polymer ?
#
loop_
_entity_poly.entity_id
_entity_poly.type
_entity_poly.pdbx_seq_one_letter_code
_entity_poly.pdbx_strand_id
1 'polypeptide(L)'
;MSLLQWSPGRLVHGPVQMVPPGPGARLVTPGPGARLVTPDPGARLVTPGPGARLVTLGPGARLVTPGPGARQVTPGPGARHVKPGPGARLVTPGPGARLVTPDPGARLVTPGPGARQVTPGPGARQVTPGPGARLVTPGPGARLVTPDPGARLVTPGPGARQVTPGPGARQVTPGPGARLVTPGPGARLVTPDPGTRLVSRARALGQ
;
A
#
# COMPACT_ATOMS: atom_id res chain seq x y z
N MET A 1 -42.15 -4.63 16.65
CA MET A 1 -40.85 -4.16 16.13
C MET A 1 -39.79 -4.50 17.17
N SER A 2 -39.11 -5.63 17.02
CA SER A 2 -38.15 -6.10 18.02
C SER A 2 -36.82 -5.36 17.87
N LEU A 3 -36.45 -4.57 18.89
CA LEU A 3 -35.08 -4.08 19.04
C LEU A 3 -34.16 -5.28 19.33
N LEU A 4 -33.28 -5.62 18.40
CA LEU A 4 -32.14 -6.48 18.72
C LEU A 4 -31.18 -5.70 19.60
N GLN A 5 -31.16 -6.00 20.89
CA GLN A 5 -30.07 -5.61 21.78
C GLN A 5 -28.78 -6.31 21.34
N TRP A 6 -27.73 -5.51 21.12
CA TRP A 6 -26.40 -5.98 20.80
C TRP A 6 -25.65 -6.32 22.10
N SER A 7 -25.15 -7.57 22.21
CA SER A 7 -24.26 -8.00 23.29
C SER A 7 -22.83 -8.13 22.77
N PRO A 8 -21.81 -7.58 23.46
CA PRO A 8 -20.42 -7.82 23.13
C PRO A 8 -20.09 -9.31 23.37
N GLY A 9 -19.67 -10.03 22.33
CA GLY A 9 -19.20 -11.42 22.44
C GLY A 9 -19.96 -12.47 21.63
N ARG A 10 -21.00 -12.11 20.86
CA ARG A 10 -21.72 -13.09 20.02
C ARG A 10 -20.95 -13.37 18.71
N LEU A 11 -20.23 -14.49 18.67
CA LEU A 11 -19.70 -15.08 17.44
C LEU A 11 -20.88 -15.63 16.62
N VAL A 12 -21.32 -14.88 15.61
CA VAL A 12 -22.31 -15.35 14.65
C VAL A 12 -21.59 -16.27 13.66
N HIS A 13 -22.06 -17.49 13.39
CA HIS A 13 -21.46 -18.39 12.40
C HIS A 13 -22.21 -18.25 11.05
N GLY A 14 -21.53 -17.78 10.00
CA GLY A 14 -22.07 -17.70 8.63
C GLY A 14 -21.03 -17.23 7.60
N PRO A 15 -21.21 -17.48 6.28
CA PRO A 15 -20.21 -17.20 5.23
C PRO A 15 -19.97 -15.71 4.96
N VAL A 16 -20.77 -14.82 5.55
CA VAL A 16 -20.66 -13.37 5.49
C VAL A 16 -20.59 -12.84 6.92
N GLN A 17 -19.38 -12.71 7.46
CA GLN A 17 -19.15 -12.04 8.73
C GLN A 17 -19.00 -10.56 8.47
N MET A 18 -20.11 -9.85 8.34
CA MET A 18 -20.10 -8.39 8.45
C MET A 18 -19.95 -8.08 9.93
N VAL A 19 -18.81 -7.52 10.33
CA VAL A 19 -18.61 -7.00 11.70
C VAL A 19 -18.74 -5.49 11.62
N PRO A 20 -19.96 -4.92 11.74
CA PRO A 20 -20.08 -3.53 12.11
C PRO A 20 -19.57 -3.41 13.56
N PRO A 21 -18.56 -2.59 13.83
CA PRO A 21 -18.24 -2.18 15.18
C PRO A 21 -19.44 -1.39 15.72
N GLY A 22 -19.61 -1.35 17.04
CA GLY A 22 -20.50 -0.33 17.61
C GLY A 22 -19.96 1.08 17.32
N PRO A 23 -20.81 2.11 17.33
CA PRO A 23 -20.38 3.50 17.19
C PRO A 23 -19.22 3.81 18.15
N GLY A 24 -18.09 4.24 17.61
CA GLY A 24 -16.91 4.63 18.40
C GLY A 24 -15.96 3.50 18.82
N ALA A 25 -16.15 2.26 18.36
CA ALA A 25 -15.21 1.17 18.63
C ALA A 25 -13.82 1.51 18.09
N ARG A 26 -12.84 1.71 18.97
CA ARG A 26 -11.46 2.08 18.58
C ARG A 26 -10.64 0.89 18.09
N LEU A 27 -11.04 -0.33 18.48
CA LEU A 27 -10.37 -1.60 18.15
C LEU A 27 -11.36 -2.52 17.45
N VAL A 28 -10.96 -3.07 16.30
CA VAL A 28 -11.78 -3.99 15.50
C VAL A 28 -10.91 -5.17 15.08
N THR A 29 -11.18 -6.34 15.67
CA THR A 29 -10.43 -7.57 15.44
C THR A 29 -11.35 -8.73 15.02
N PRO A 30 -11.92 -8.70 13.80
CA PRO A 30 -12.70 -9.83 13.29
C PRO A 30 -11.87 -11.12 13.32
N GLY A 31 -12.49 -12.21 13.78
CA GLY A 31 -11.84 -13.52 13.84
C GLY A 31 -11.51 -14.12 12.47
N PRO A 32 -10.85 -15.28 12.44
CA PRO A 32 -10.55 -16.00 11.20
C PRO A 32 -11.80 -16.26 10.35
N GLY A 33 -11.64 -16.22 9.02
CA GLY A 33 -12.71 -16.54 8.07
C GLY A 33 -13.70 -15.41 7.80
N ALA A 34 -13.60 -14.27 8.49
CA ALA A 34 -14.39 -13.10 8.14
C ALA A 34 -14.07 -12.68 6.71
N ARG A 35 -15.06 -12.60 5.80
CA ARG A 35 -14.78 -12.28 4.39
C ARG A 35 -14.74 -10.78 4.10
N LEU A 36 -15.59 -10.02 4.79
CA LEU A 36 -15.77 -8.58 4.61
C LEU A 36 -15.59 -7.89 5.95
N VAL A 37 -14.73 -6.88 6.01
CA VAL A 37 -14.54 -6.05 7.19
C VAL A 37 -14.79 -4.60 6.82
N THR A 38 -15.90 -4.07 7.31
CA THR A 38 -16.32 -2.66 7.12
C THR A 38 -16.63 -2.00 8.46
N PRO A 39 -15.61 -1.52 9.17
CA PRO A 39 -15.76 -0.78 10.40
C PRO A 39 -16.42 0.57 10.21
N ASP A 40 -17.22 0.96 11.20
CA ASP A 40 -17.72 2.32 11.35
C ASP A 40 -16.58 3.35 11.35
N PRO A 41 -16.84 4.58 10.88
CA PRO A 41 -15.90 5.69 10.99
C PRO A 41 -15.38 5.85 12.42
N GLY A 42 -14.09 6.17 12.55
CA GLY A 42 -13.46 6.39 13.87
C GLY A 42 -12.82 5.16 14.51
N ALA A 43 -12.99 3.96 13.93
CA ALA A 43 -12.14 2.81 14.27
C ALA A 43 -10.67 3.20 14.10
N ARG A 44 -9.83 3.01 15.13
CA ARG A 44 -8.43 3.43 15.12
C ARG A 44 -7.48 2.30 14.77
N LEU A 45 -7.77 1.10 15.27
CA LEU A 45 -6.99 -0.12 15.07
C LEU A 45 -7.89 -1.20 14.46
N VAL A 46 -7.54 -1.65 13.26
CA VAL A 46 -8.29 -2.68 12.55
C VAL A 46 -7.36 -3.82 12.16
N THR A 47 -7.54 -4.98 12.80
CA THR A 47 -6.67 -6.16 12.64
C THR A 47 -7.48 -7.44 12.39
N PRO A 48 -8.13 -7.59 11.22
CA PRO A 48 -8.80 -8.83 10.85
C PRO A 48 -7.85 -10.02 10.87
N GLY A 49 -8.33 -11.16 11.37
CA GLY A 49 -7.62 -12.43 11.29
C GLY A 49 -7.47 -12.95 9.85
N PRO A 50 -6.82 -14.11 9.69
CA PRO A 50 -6.66 -14.75 8.39
C PRO A 50 -8.00 -14.99 7.67
N GLY A 51 -8.01 -14.87 6.35
CA GLY A 51 -9.20 -15.17 5.53
C GLY A 51 -10.13 -13.98 5.27
N ALA A 52 -9.87 -12.81 5.89
CA ALA A 52 -10.30 -11.50 5.38
C ALA A 52 -10.09 -11.47 3.88
N ARG A 53 -11.12 -11.20 3.08
CA ARG A 53 -10.96 -11.02 1.62
C ARG A 53 -11.01 -9.55 1.25
N LEU A 54 -11.94 -8.80 1.83
CA LEU A 54 -12.14 -7.39 1.62
C LEU A 54 -12.10 -6.64 2.96
N VAL A 55 -11.21 -5.67 3.07
CA VAL A 55 -11.10 -4.78 4.23
C VAL A 55 -11.24 -3.35 3.73
N THR A 56 -12.40 -2.74 3.98
CA THR A 56 -12.72 -1.38 3.56
C THR A 56 -13.07 -0.57 4.78
N LEU A 57 -12.35 0.52 5.05
CA LEU A 57 -12.55 1.31 6.27
C LEU A 57 -13.02 2.71 5.92
N GLY A 58 -13.90 3.28 6.75
CA GLY A 58 -14.16 4.72 6.72
C GLY A 58 -12.96 5.56 7.18
N PRO A 59 -13.12 6.90 7.24
CA PRO A 59 -12.12 7.80 7.79
C PRO A 59 -11.77 7.49 9.25
N GLY A 60 -10.55 7.84 9.67
CA GLY A 60 -10.15 7.83 11.08
C GLY A 60 -9.37 6.59 11.55
N ALA A 61 -9.27 5.55 10.71
CA ALA A 61 -8.30 4.48 10.87
C ALA A 61 -6.91 5.05 11.10
N ARG A 62 -6.15 4.51 12.05
CA ARG A 62 -4.73 4.88 12.27
C ARG A 62 -3.80 3.73 11.92
N LEU A 63 -4.18 2.51 12.28
CA LEU A 63 -3.42 1.30 12.01
C LEU A 63 -4.35 0.23 11.42
N VAL A 64 -3.95 -0.30 10.26
CA VAL A 64 -4.69 -1.31 9.51
C VAL A 64 -3.75 -2.45 9.18
N THR A 65 -3.94 -3.59 9.86
CA THR A 65 -3.10 -4.79 9.70
C THR A 65 -3.94 -6.06 9.53
N PRO A 66 -4.62 -6.23 8.38
CA PRO A 66 -5.27 -7.50 8.05
C PRO A 66 -4.24 -8.63 7.99
N GLY A 67 -4.61 -9.79 8.52
CA GLY A 67 -3.82 -11.00 8.41
C GLY A 67 -3.73 -11.55 6.98
N PRO A 68 -3.12 -12.73 6.81
CA PRO A 68 -2.97 -13.37 5.51
C PRO A 68 -4.31 -13.58 4.78
N GLY A 69 -4.28 -13.45 3.45
CA GLY A 69 -5.43 -13.71 2.58
C GLY A 69 -6.30 -12.48 2.24
N ALA A 70 -6.01 -11.32 2.84
CA ALA A 70 -6.66 -10.02 2.61
C ALA A 70 -6.52 -9.50 1.18
N ARG A 71 -7.27 -10.06 0.23
CA ARG A 71 -7.14 -9.77 -1.21
C ARG A 71 -7.23 -8.28 -1.56
N GLN A 72 -8.10 -7.53 -0.89
CA GLN A 72 -8.26 -6.08 -1.09
C GLN A 72 -8.29 -5.34 0.24
N VAL A 73 -7.45 -4.31 0.36
CA VAL A 73 -7.34 -3.48 1.56
C VAL A 73 -7.43 -2.00 1.15
N THR A 74 -8.55 -1.37 1.49
CA THR A 74 -8.91 0.01 1.12
C THR A 74 -9.29 0.83 2.37
N PRO A 75 -8.34 1.20 3.23
CA PRO A 75 -8.59 2.15 4.30
C PRO A 75 -8.95 3.53 3.76
N GLY A 76 -9.92 4.20 4.36
CA GLY A 76 -10.25 5.59 4.06
C GLY A 76 -9.18 6.59 4.51
N PRO A 77 -9.49 7.90 4.41
CA PRO A 77 -8.58 8.97 4.82
C PRO A 77 -8.12 8.84 6.27
N GLY A 78 -6.84 9.20 6.51
CA GLY A 78 -6.25 9.26 7.85
C GLY A 78 -5.54 7.98 8.31
N ALA A 79 -5.61 6.89 7.53
CA ALA A 79 -4.97 5.59 7.77
C ALA A 79 -3.44 5.66 7.82
N ARG A 80 -2.86 6.09 8.95
CA ARG A 80 -1.43 6.38 9.08
C ARG A 80 -0.51 5.21 8.74
N HIS A 81 -0.84 4.00 9.17
CA HIS A 81 -0.05 2.79 8.93
C HIS A 81 -0.93 1.70 8.32
N VAL A 82 -0.54 1.19 7.16
CA VAL A 82 -1.27 0.16 6.42
C VAL A 82 -0.30 -0.95 6.07
N LYS A 83 -0.42 -2.08 6.78
CA LYS A 83 0.44 -3.26 6.64
C LYS A 83 -0.41 -4.54 6.53
N PRO A 84 -1.01 -4.79 5.36
CA PRO A 84 -1.63 -6.08 5.05
C PRO A 84 -0.60 -7.20 5.08
N GLY A 85 -1.01 -8.36 5.60
CA GLY A 85 -0.25 -9.60 5.55
C GLY A 85 -0.16 -10.20 4.14
N PRO A 86 0.52 -11.34 3.99
CA PRO A 86 0.74 -11.98 2.71
C PRO A 86 -0.55 -12.27 1.93
N GLY A 87 -0.45 -12.20 0.60
CA GLY A 87 -1.55 -12.53 -0.31
C GLY A 87 -2.57 -11.40 -0.52
N ALA A 88 -2.35 -10.23 0.07
CA ALA A 88 -3.04 -9.03 -0.36
C ALA A 88 -2.73 -8.76 -1.82
N ARG A 89 -3.73 -8.51 -2.66
CA ARG A 89 -3.51 -8.27 -4.10
C ARG A 89 -3.61 -6.79 -4.44
N LEU A 90 -4.54 -6.10 -3.80
CA LEU A 90 -4.82 -4.68 -3.98
C LEU A 90 -4.72 -3.94 -2.65
N VAL A 91 -3.88 -2.90 -2.60
CA VAL A 91 -3.66 -2.07 -1.41
C VAL A 91 -3.77 -0.61 -1.81
N THR A 92 -4.88 0.02 -1.44
CA THR A 92 -5.27 1.36 -1.91
C THR A 92 -5.75 2.22 -0.75
N PRO A 93 -4.87 2.57 0.22
CA PRO A 93 -5.28 3.46 1.29
C PRO A 93 -5.49 4.88 0.75
N GLY A 94 -6.49 5.55 1.31
CA GLY A 94 -6.84 6.92 0.97
C GLY A 94 -5.78 7.95 1.42
N PRO A 95 -6.09 9.25 1.27
CA PRO A 95 -5.18 10.32 1.64
C PRO A 95 -4.72 10.27 3.11
N GLY A 96 -3.48 10.71 3.34
CA GLY A 96 -2.91 10.85 4.69
C GLY A 96 -2.34 9.56 5.28
N ALA A 97 -2.30 8.47 4.51
CA ALA A 97 -1.48 7.32 4.87
C ALA A 97 -0.02 7.76 4.97
N ARG A 98 0.71 7.37 6.02
CA ARG A 98 2.12 7.77 6.17
C ARG A 98 3.04 6.63 5.76
N LEU A 99 2.70 5.41 6.13
CA LEU A 99 3.45 4.19 5.87
C LEU A 99 2.54 3.14 5.23
N VAL A 100 2.96 2.62 4.08
CA VAL A 100 2.24 1.58 3.34
C VAL A 100 3.23 0.47 3.01
N THR A 101 3.11 -0.64 3.73
CA THR A 101 4.09 -1.74 3.72
C THR A 101 3.37 -3.08 3.64
N PRO A 102 2.68 -3.39 2.53
CA PRO A 102 2.10 -4.72 2.40
C PRO A 102 3.21 -5.77 2.29
N ASP A 103 2.97 -6.90 2.94
CA ASP A 103 3.81 -8.09 2.90
C ASP A 103 3.82 -8.72 1.47
N PRO A 104 4.62 -9.77 1.21
CA PRO A 104 4.73 -10.36 -0.11
C PRO A 104 3.38 -10.73 -0.75
N GLY A 105 3.29 -10.55 -2.07
CA GLY A 105 2.13 -10.96 -2.87
C GLY A 105 1.16 -9.82 -3.25
N ALA A 106 1.37 -8.61 -2.70
CA ALA A 106 0.79 -7.37 -3.23
C ALA A 106 0.99 -7.32 -4.74
N ARG A 107 -0.06 -7.08 -5.54
CA ARG A 107 0.08 -6.92 -7.00
C ARG A 107 0.00 -5.45 -7.39
N LEU A 108 -0.94 -4.72 -6.81
CA LEU A 108 -1.15 -3.29 -7.03
C LEU A 108 -1.14 -2.55 -5.70
N VAL A 109 -0.28 -1.55 -5.61
CA VAL A 109 -0.11 -0.70 -4.42
C VAL A 109 -0.19 0.76 -4.84
N THR A 110 -1.33 1.38 -4.53
CA THR A 110 -1.68 2.73 -5.00
C THR A 110 -2.21 3.56 -3.83
N PRO A 111 -1.35 3.94 -2.87
CA PRO A 111 -1.77 4.81 -1.80
C PRO A 111 -2.03 6.22 -2.32
N GLY A 112 -3.04 6.88 -1.76
CA GLY A 112 -3.40 8.25 -2.11
C GLY A 112 -2.35 9.29 -1.68
N PRO A 113 -2.65 10.58 -1.85
CA PRO A 113 -1.77 11.68 -1.48
C PRO A 113 -1.32 11.63 -0.01
N GLY A 114 -0.09 12.04 0.25
CA GLY A 114 0.46 12.16 1.61
C GLY A 114 1.11 10.90 2.16
N ALA A 115 1.07 9.78 1.42
CA ALA A 115 1.98 8.64 1.59
C ALA A 115 3.40 9.16 1.78
N ARG A 116 4.10 8.83 2.88
CA ARG A 116 5.50 9.26 3.06
C ARG A 116 6.46 8.16 2.67
N GLN A 117 6.14 6.92 3.05
CA GLN A 117 6.93 5.74 2.76
C GLN A 117 6.05 4.64 2.19
N VAL A 118 6.45 4.10 1.05
CA VAL A 118 5.74 3.05 0.33
C VAL A 118 6.74 1.95 -0.02
N THR A 119 6.67 0.85 0.75
CA THR A 119 7.66 -0.22 0.73
C THR A 119 6.93 -1.57 0.66
N PRO A 120 6.26 -1.87 -0.47
CA PRO A 120 5.65 -3.18 -0.62
C PRO A 120 6.73 -4.26 -0.75
N GLY A 121 6.45 -5.43 -0.18
CA GLY A 121 7.32 -6.59 -0.28
C GLY A 121 7.43 -7.15 -1.71
N PRO A 122 8.16 -8.27 -1.86
CA PRO A 122 8.28 -8.99 -3.14
C PRO A 122 6.93 -9.27 -3.81
N GLY A 123 6.93 -9.24 -5.15
CA GLY A 123 5.79 -9.62 -5.98
C GLY A 123 4.82 -8.49 -6.34
N ALA A 124 5.04 -7.28 -5.80
CA ALA A 124 4.44 -6.04 -6.30
C ALA A 124 4.60 -6.00 -7.82
N ARG A 125 3.54 -5.82 -8.59
CA ARG A 125 3.63 -5.66 -10.05
C ARG A 125 3.59 -4.19 -10.44
N GLN A 126 2.76 -3.42 -9.75
CA GLN A 126 2.59 -2.00 -9.98
C GLN A 126 2.55 -1.24 -8.65
N VAL A 127 3.34 -0.18 -8.57
CA VAL A 127 3.47 0.68 -7.39
C VAL A 127 3.37 2.13 -7.85
N THR A 128 2.24 2.75 -7.53
CA THR A 128 1.85 4.08 -8.03
C THR A 128 1.35 4.92 -6.86
N PRO A 129 2.24 5.33 -5.93
CA PRO A 129 1.82 6.20 -4.84
C PRO A 129 1.51 7.60 -5.35
N GLY A 130 0.46 8.20 -4.78
CA GLY A 130 0.04 9.56 -5.07
C GLY A 130 1.05 10.62 -4.60
N PRO A 131 0.73 11.91 -4.81
CA PRO A 131 1.65 13.00 -4.51
C PRO A 131 2.12 13.02 -3.06
N GLY A 132 3.37 13.43 -2.86
CA GLY A 132 3.97 13.59 -1.53
C GLY A 132 4.64 12.35 -0.94
N ALA A 133 4.64 11.22 -1.68
CA ALA A 133 5.58 10.10 -1.47
C ALA A 133 6.99 10.65 -1.25
N ARG A 134 7.68 10.31 -0.17
CA ARG A 134 9.10 10.70 -0.01
C ARG A 134 10.02 9.55 -0.38
N LEU A 135 9.66 8.35 0.05
CA LEU A 135 10.39 7.12 -0.17
C LEU A 135 9.50 6.10 -0.87
N VAL A 136 9.97 5.55 -1.98
CA VAL A 136 9.30 4.49 -2.74
C VAL A 136 10.30 3.38 -3.02
N THR A 137 10.17 2.29 -2.28
CA THR A 137 11.14 1.19 -2.20
C THR A 137 10.43 -0.15 -2.33
N PRO A 138 9.82 -0.46 -3.48
CA PRO A 138 9.21 -1.77 -3.66
C PRO A 138 10.27 -2.86 -3.75
N GLY A 139 9.98 -4.02 -3.17
CA GLY A 139 10.84 -5.18 -3.21
C GLY A 139 10.98 -5.80 -4.62
N PRO A 140 11.66 -6.95 -4.73
CA PRO A 140 11.86 -7.65 -5.99
C PRO A 140 10.54 -7.95 -6.74
N GLY A 141 10.59 -7.88 -8.08
CA GLY A 141 9.47 -8.21 -8.96
C GLY A 141 8.56 -7.04 -9.36
N ALA A 142 8.85 -5.84 -8.86
CA ALA A 142 8.16 -4.57 -9.12
C ALA A 142 8.20 -4.12 -10.60
N ARG A 143 7.35 -4.69 -11.46
CA ARG A 143 7.41 -4.42 -12.91
C ARG A 143 7.27 -2.93 -13.28
N LEU A 144 6.35 -2.21 -12.64
CA LEU A 144 6.06 -0.80 -12.91
C LEU A 144 6.10 0.01 -11.62
N VAL A 145 6.93 1.06 -11.60
CA VAL A 145 7.09 1.95 -10.45
C VAL A 145 6.96 3.39 -10.91
N THR A 146 5.83 4.00 -10.61
CA THR A 146 5.41 5.31 -11.15
C THR A 146 4.88 6.20 -10.04
N PRO A 147 5.73 6.65 -9.11
CA PRO A 147 5.26 7.56 -8.09
C PRO A 147 4.95 8.94 -8.68
N ASP A 148 3.85 9.52 -8.24
CA ASP A 148 3.41 10.86 -8.58
C ASP A 148 4.38 11.94 -8.05
N PRO A 149 4.18 13.23 -8.39
CA PRO A 149 5.07 14.31 -7.96
C PRO A 149 5.38 14.32 -6.46
N GLY A 150 6.64 14.62 -6.14
CA GLY A 150 7.10 14.78 -4.76
C GLY A 150 7.87 13.59 -4.19
N ALA A 151 7.87 12.43 -4.87
CA ALA A 151 8.84 11.34 -4.66
C ALA A 151 10.24 11.92 -4.51
N ARG A 152 10.99 11.63 -3.45
CA ARG A 152 12.38 12.11 -3.32
C ARG A 152 13.38 11.01 -3.64
N LEU A 153 13.14 9.82 -3.09
CA LEU A 153 13.95 8.62 -3.31
C LEU A 153 13.07 7.51 -3.90
N VAL A 154 13.49 7.00 -5.05
CA VAL A 154 12.84 5.88 -5.74
C VAL A 154 13.87 4.78 -5.97
N THR A 155 13.76 3.69 -5.23
CA THR A 155 14.75 2.60 -5.21
C THR A 155 14.03 1.25 -5.28
N PRO A 156 13.49 0.90 -6.46
CA PRO A 156 12.89 -0.40 -6.64
C PRO A 156 13.95 -1.50 -6.66
N GLY A 157 13.62 -2.64 -6.06
CA GLY A 157 14.48 -3.83 -6.08
C GLY A 157 14.60 -4.48 -7.47
N PRO A 158 15.27 -5.63 -7.54
CA PRO A 158 15.49 -6.35 -8.80
C PRO A 158 14.20 -6.67 -9.57
N GLY A 159 14.30 -6.70 -10.90
CA GLY A 159 13.22 -7.07 -11.82
C GLY A 159 12.27 -5.92 -12.21
N ALA A 160 12.64 -4.68 -11.87
CA ALA A 160 11.80 -3.52 -12.12
C ALA A 160 11.86 -3.04 -13.57
N ARG A 161 10.94 -3.52 -14.42
CA ARG A 161 11.00 -3.26 -15.87
C ARG A 161 10.93 -1.78 -16.23
N GLN A 162 10.05 -1.01 -15.59
CA GLN A 162 9.86 0.40 -15.87
C GLN A 162 9.81 1.22 -14.58
N VAL A 163 10.64 2.27 -14.53
CA VAL A 163 10.70 3.22 -13.41
C VAL A 163 10.52 4.62 -13.97
N THR A 164 9.37 5.24 -13.68
CA THR A 164 9.01 6.57 -14.18
C THR A 164 8.49 7.45 -13.04
N PRO A 165 9.38 8.00 -12.20
CA PRO A 165 8.99 8.94 -11.17
C PRO A 165 8.52 10.27 -11.77
N GLY A 166 7.49 10.86 -11.18
CA GLY A 166 7.07 12.22 -11.50
C GLY A 166 8.11 13.28 -11.07
N PRO A 167 7.81 14.56 -11.33
CA PRO A 167 8.62 15.69 -10.90
C PRO A 167 9.00 15.65 -9.41
N GLY A 168 10.21 16.13 -9.10
CA GLY A 168 10.70 16.25 -7.72
C GLY A 168 11.46 15.03 -7.18
N ALA A 169 11.50 13.92 -7.93
CA ALA A 169 12.44 12.83 -7.73
C ALA A 169 13.85 13.40 -7.64
N ARG A 170 14.56 13.17 -6.53
CA ARG A 170 15.95 13.65 -6.37
C ARG A 170 16.93 12.55 -6.71
N GLN A 171 16.63 11.33 -6.27
CA GLN A 171 17.45 10.15 -6.47
C GLN A 171 16.60 8.99 -6.99
N VAL A 172 17.05 8.39 -8.08
CA VAL A 172 16.44 7.21 -8.69
C VAL A 172 17.52 6.14 -8.83
N THR A 173 17.37 5.05 -8.10
CA THR A 173 18.34 3.93 -8.07
C THR A 173 17.61 2.62 -8.26
N PRO A 174 17.26 2.25 -9.50
CA PRO A 174 16.66 0.96 -9.80
C PRO A 174 17.67 -0.16 -9.64
N GLY A 175 17.24 -1.26 -9.03
CA GLY A 175 18.05 -2.47 -8.94
C GLY A 175 18.10 -3.28 -10.25
N PRO A 176 18.78 -4.44 -10.23
CA PRO A 176 19.14 -5.15 -11.46
C PRO A 176 17.93 -5.60 -12.27
N GLY A 177 18.10 -5.66 -13.60
CA GLY A 177 17.02 -6.03 -14.51
C GLY A 177 16.03 -4.90 -14.80
N ALA A 178 16.36 -3.67 -14.37
CA ALA A 178 15.66 -2.49 -14.86
C ALA A 178 15.88 -2.32 -16.37
N ARG A 179 14.79 -2.17 -17.12
CA ARG A 179 14.86 -2.06 -18.59
C ARG A 179 14.76 -0.62 -19.04
N LEU A 180 13.82 0.11 -18.46
CA LEU A 180 13.51 1.48 -18.83
C LEU A 180 13.41 2.35 -17.58
N VAL A 181 14.20 3.43 -17.55
CA VAL A 181 14.13 4.44 -16.51
C VAL A 181 13.92 5.79 -17.17
N THR A 182 12.84 6.45 -16.79
CA THR A 182 12.48 7.79 -17.25
C THR A 182 12.38 8.68 -16.02
N PRO A 183 13.49 9.27 -15.57
CA PRO A 183 13.49 10.20 -14.45
C PRO A 183 12.62 11.42 -14.77
N GLY A 184 11.78 11.82 -13.82
CA GLY A 184 11.00 13.04 -13.92
C GLY A 184 11.87 14.31 -13.83
N PRO A 185 11.33 15.48 -14.21
CA PRO A 185 11.99 16.76 -14.03
C PRO A 185 12.45 16.97 -12.57
N GLY A 186 13.67 17.47 -12.40
CA GLY A 186 14.28 17.68 -11.08
C GLY A 186 15.07 16.48 -10.53
N ALA A 187 15.13 15.35 -11.25
CA ALA A 187 16.07 14.27 -11.00
C ALA A 187 17.50 14.79 -10.97
N ARG A 188 18.16 14.64 -9.81
CA ARG A 188 19.54 15.08 -9.60
C ARG A 188 20.54 13.95 -9.75
N LEU A 189 20.16 12.76 -9.28
CA LEU A 189 20.98 11.57 -9.29
C LEU A 189 20.19 10.39 -9.85
N VAL A 190 20.72 9.77 -10.90
CA VAL A 190 20.18 8.54 -11.46
C VAL A 190 21.31 7.54 -11.55
N THR A 191 21.17 6.43 -10.84
CA THR A 191 22.19 5.38 -10.75
C THR A 191 21.54 4.07 -11.17
N PRO A 192 21.40 3.82 -12.49
CA PRO A 192 20.85 2.56 -12.96
C PRO A 192 21.92 1.48 -12.98
N ASP A 193 21.50 0.22 -12.88
CA ASP A 193 22.41 -0.91 -13.15
C ASP A 193 22.81 -0.99 -14.63
N PRO A 194 23.97 -1.60 -14.95
CA PRO A 194 24.41 -1.84 -16.31
C PRO A 194 23.33 -2.53 -17.17
N GLY A 195 23.20 -2.10 -18.43
CA GLY A 195 22.19 -2.60 -19.37
C GLY A 195 20.80 -1.95 -19.25
N THR A 196 20.61 -1.03 -18.30
CA THR A 196 19.38 -0.24 -18.20
C THR A 196 19.33 0.87 -19.25
N ARG A 197 18.22 0.98 -19.99
CA ARG A 197 17.98 2.12 -20.88
C ARG A 197 17.49 3.33 -20.09
N LEU A 198 18.29 4.38 -20.04
CA LEU A 198 17.89 5.70 -19.53
C LEU A 198 17.26 6.54 -20.64
N VAL A 199 16.08 7.11 -20.37
CA VAL A 199 15.38 8.01 -21.31
C VAL A 199 15.25 9.39 -20.65
N SER A 200 16.38 10.09 -20.47
CA SER A 200 16.44 11.50 -20.06
C SER A 200 17.85 12.10 -20.19
N ARG A 201 17.95 13.44 -20.10
CA ARG A 201 19.21 14.20 -19.96
C ARG A 201 19.74 14.27 -18.51
N ALA A 202 19.18 13.51 -17.57
CA ALA A 202 19.65 13.53 -16.18
C ALA A 202 21.11 13.04 -16.10
N ARG A 203 21.91 13.60 -15.19
CA ARG A 203 23.31 13.21 -14.99
C ARG A 203 23.34 11.76 -14.47
N ALA A 204 23.63 10.82 -15.37
CA ALA A 204 23.88 9.43 -15.02
C ALA A 204 25.31 9.32 -14.47
N LEU A 205 25.48 8.61 -13.35
CA LEU A 205 26.80 8.18 -12.89
C LEU A 205 26.96 6.70 -13.21
N GLY A 206 28.02 6.34 -13.96
CA GLY A 206 28.39 4.93 -14.20
C GLY A 206 28.12 4.38 -15.61
N GLN A 207 28.04 5.23 -16.64
CA GLN A 207 28.17 4.83 -18.05
C GLN A 207 29.47 5.40 -18.60
#